data_AF-A0A7C7UUN3-F1
#
_entry.id   AF-A0A7C7UUN3-F1
#
_cell.length_a   1.000
_cell.length_b   1.000
_cell.length_c   1.000
_cell.angle_alpha   90.00
_cell.angle_beta   90.00
_cell.angle_gamma   90.00
#
_symmetry.space_group_name_H-M   'P 1'
#
loop_
_entity.id
_entity.type
_entity.pdbx_description
1 polymer ?
#
loop_
_entity_poly.entity_id
_entity_poly.type
_entity_poly.pdbx_seq_one_letter_code
_entity_poly.pdbx_strand_id
1 'polypeptide(L)' 'MSRQTGLIITIVVAVLTLCPSFFCCLFGATTLAGAGTYELGAESGALPSWVGLPLIILALLAWLVPLAAWFFLVRGKTD' A
#
# COMPACT_ATOMS: atom_id res chain seq x y z
N MET A 1 21.30 -18.63 2.51
CA MET A 1 20.80 -17.30 2.94
C MET A 1 20.58 -17.36 4.44
N SER A 2 21.20 -16.47 5.23
CA SER A 2 21.01 -16.51 6.69
C SER A 2 19.63 -15.95 7.06
N ARG A 3 19.07 -16.42 8.17
CA ARG A 3 17.76 -15.96 8.68
C ARG A 3 17.73 -14.44 8.90
N GLN A 4 18.86 -13.84 9.27
CA GLN A 4 19.04 -12.40 9.40
C GLN A 4 18.86 -11.67 8.06
N THR A 5 19.42 -12.18 6.97
CA THR A 5 19.29 -11.54 5.64
C THR A 5 17.83 -11.50 5.18
N GLY A 6 17.07 -12.59 5.37
CA GLY A 6 15.66 -12.64 4.99
C GLY A 6 14.78 -11.67 5.78
N LEU A 7 15.07 -11.50 7.07
CA LEU A 7 14.34 -10.57 7.95
C LEU A 7 14.65 -9.11 7.59
N ILE A 8 15.92 -8.77 7.34
CA ILE A 8 16.33 -7.43 6.92
C ILE A 8 15.64 -7.05 5.60
N ILE A 9 15.64 -7.93 4.60
CA ILE A 9 14.98 -7.68 3.31
C ILE A 9 13.49 -7.41 3.50
N THR A 10 12.82 -8.19 4.36
CA THR A 10 11.39 -7.99 4.64
C THR A 10 11.10 -6.64 5.26
N ILE A 11 11.91 -6.20 6.22
CA ILE A 11 11.76 -4.87 6.85
C ILE A 11 12.00 -3.76 5.82
N VAL A 12 13.07 -3.86 5.02
CA VAL A 12 13.39 -2.86 4.00
C VAL A 12 12.25 -2.76 2.98
N VAL A 13 11.73 -3.90 2.51
CA VAL A 13 10.58 -3.92 1.60
C VAL A 13 9.35 -3.29 2.26
N ALA A 14 9.03 -3.64 3.50
CA ALA A 14 7.88 -3.07 4.21
C ALA A 14 7.97 -1.54 4.29
N VAL A 15 9.11 -0.98 4.67
CA VAL A 15 9.34 0.47 4.76
C VAL A 15 9.26 1.14 3.39
N LEU A 16 9.86 0.55 2.36
CA LEU A 16 9.81 1.09 0.99
C LEU A 16 8.38 1.08 0.43
N THR A 17 7.58 0.06 0.73
CA THR A 17 6.18 -0.03 0.30
C THR A 17 5.21 0.81 1.14
N LEU A 18 5.61 1.22 2.34
CA LEU A 18 4.77 1.95 3.29
C LEU A 18 4.33 3.31 2.72
N CYS A 19 5.29 4.10 2.24
CA CYS A 19 5.06 5.45 1.75
C CYS A 19 4.12 5.50 0.54
N PRO A 20 4.37 4.77 -0.58
CA PRO A 20 3.48 4.79 -1.73
C PRO A 20 2.11 4.18 -1.41
N SER A 21 2.04 3.14 -0.58
CA SER A 21 0.75 2.53 -0.21
C SER A 21 -0.09 3.45 0.68
N PHE A 22 0.53 4.17 1.60
CA PHE A 22 -0.17 5.13 2.46
C PHE A 22 -0.77 6.27 1.63
N PHE A 23 0.01 6.80 0.68
CA PHE A 23 -0.46 7.83 -0.24
C PHE A 23 -1.61 7.33 -1.12
N CYS A 24 -1.50 6.12 -1.70
CA CYS A 24 -2.57 5.52 -2.49
C CYS A 24 -3.84 5.24 -1.68
N CYS A 25 -3.72 4.81 -0.41
CA CYS A 25 -4.86 4.64 0.49
C CYS A 25 -5.58 5.97 0.76
N LEU A 26 -4.81 7.02 1.11
CA LEU A 26 -5.36 8.34 1.39
C LEU A 26 -6.03 8.93 0.15
N PHE A 27 -5.34 8.92 -0.98
CA PHE A 27 -5.86 9.44 -2.24
C PHE A 27 -7.08 8.65 -2.74
N GLY A 28 -7.06 7.33 -2.58
CA GLY A 28 -8.21 6.48 -2.90
C GLY A 28 -9.41 6.78 -1.99
N ALA A 29 -9.18 6.99 -0.69
CA ALA A 29 -10.24 7.33 0.26
C ALA A 29 -10.85 8.72 0.00
N THR A 30 -10.02 9.73 -0.28
CA THR A 30 -10.50 11.07 -0.64
C THR A 30 -11.24 11.06 -1.98
N THR A 31 -10.76 10.29 -2.95
CA THR A 31 -11.45 10.10 -4.23
C THR A 31 -12.80 9.41 -4.04
N LEU A 32 -12.86 8.37 -3.20
CA LEU A 32 -14.12 7.68 -2.89
C LEU A 32 -15.11 8.60 -2.16
N ALA A 33 -14.63 9.53 -1.34
CA ALA A 33 -15.42 10.58 -0.72
C ALA A 33 -15.85 11.70 -1.69
N GLY A 34 -15.50 11.62 -2.98
CA GLY A 34 -15.87 12.58 -4.01
C GLY A 34 -14.96 13.81 -4.11
N ALA A 35 -13.83 13.82 -3.39
CA ALA A 35 -12.85 14.91 -3.39
C ALA A 35 -11.64 14.65 -4.32
N GLY A 36 -11.70 13.61 -5.15
CA GLY A 36 -10.63 13.27 -6.08
C GLY A 36 -10.66 14.20 -7.29
N THR A 37 -9.52 14.82 -7.59
CA THR A 37 -9.33 15.63 -8.80
C THR A 37 -8.12 15.12 -9.57
N TYR A 38 -8.10 15.39 -10.88
CA TYR A 38 -6.95 15.12 -11.74
C TYR A 38 -6.57 16.40 -12.50
N GLU A 39 -5.29 16.48 -12.85
CA GLU A 39 -4.74 17.55 -13.67
C GLU A 39 -3.77 16.93 -14.68
N LEU A 40 -4.14 17.00 -15.96
CA LEU A 40 -3.37 16.50 -17.11
C LEU A 40 -3.12 17.66 -18.08
N GLY A 41 -2.02 18.38 -17.86
CA GLY A 41 -1.65 19.52 -18.70
C GLY A 41 -2.62 20.68 -18.54
N ALA A 42 -3.33 21.06 -19.61
CA ALA A 42 -4.34 22.11 -19.56
C ALA A 42 -5.72 21.62 -19.08
N GLU A 43 -5.89 20.30 -18.94
CA GLU A 43 -7.17 19.67 -18.57
C GLU A 43 -7.15 19.32 -17.08
N SER A 44 -8.10 19.87 -16.31
CA SER A 44 -8.32 19.47 -14.92
C SER A 44 -9.79 19.14 -14.70
N GLY A 45 -10.05 18.19 -13.81
CA GLY A 45 -11.41 17.68 -13.60
C GLY A 45 -11.57 16.87 -12.32
N ALA A 46 -12.81 16.50 -12.04
CA ALA A 46 -13.14 15.60 -10.94
C ALA A 46 -12.96 14.15 -11.38
N LEU A 47 -12.30 13.36 -10.54
CA LEU A 47 -12.25 11.92 -10.69
C LEU A 47 -13.60 11.33 -10.30
N PRO A 48 -14.12 10.34 -11.06
CA PRO A 48 -15.27 9.59 -10.62
C PRO A 48 -14.97 8.87 -9.29
N SER A 49 -15.86 8.97 -8.31
CA SER A 49 -15.63 8.46 -6.95
C SER A 49 -15.31 6.97 -6.89
N TRP A 50 -15.91 6.18 -7.80
CA TRP A 50 -15.67 4.74 -7.90
C TRP A 50 -14.22 4.37 -8.25
N VAL A 51 -13.43 5.30 -8.80
CA VAL A 51 -11.99 5.10 -9.09
C VAL A 51 -11.16 5.05 -7.80
N GLY A 52 -11.66 5.59 -6.69
CA GLY A 52 -11.01 5.49 -5.39
C GLY A 52 -10.94 4.06 -4.84
N LEU A 53 -11.93 3.22 -5.15
CA LEU A 53 -12.01 1.85 -4.65
C LEU A 53 -10.85 0.94 -5.12
N PRO A 54 -10.53 0.82 -6.42
CA PRO A 54 -9.40 0.00 -6.86
C PRO A 54 -8.05 0.49 -6.31
N LEU A 55 -7.88 1.80 -6.12
CA LEU A 55 -6.66 2.38 -5.52
C LEU A 55 -6.45 1.91 -4.07
N ILE A 56 -7.51 1.92 -3.26
CA ILE A 56 -7.47 1.41 -1.89
C ILE A 56 -7.15 -0.08 -1.88
N ILE A 57 -7.80 -0.87 -2.76
CA ILE A 57 -7.59 -2.32 -2.83
C ILE A 57 -6.14 -2.65 -3.19
N LEU A 58 -5.57 -1.99 -4.20
CA LEU A 58 -4.17 -2.19 -4.59
C LEU A 58 -3.20 -1.82 -3.47
N ALA A 59 -3.46 -0.72 -2.76
CA ALA A 59 -2.65 -0.30 -1.63
C ALA A 59 -2.70 -1.34 -0.48
N LEU A 60 -3.87 -1.91 -0.19
CA LEU A 60 -4.00 -2.98 0.81
C LEU A 60 -3.31 -4.27 0.39
N LEU A 61 -3.35 -4.63 -0.90
CA LEU A 61 -2.62 -5.79 -1.43
C LEU A 61 -1.11 -5.64 -1.31
N ALA A 62 -0.57 -4.43 -1.52
CA ALA A 62 0.85 -4.16 -1.32
C ALA A 62 1.30 -4.39 0.13
N TRP A 63 0.42 -4.13 1.10
CA TRP A 63 0.64 -4.41 2.52
C TRP A 63 0.53 -5.89 2.90
N LEU A 64 -0.14 -6.70 2.07
CA LEU A 64 -0.37 -8.11 2.36
C LEU A 64 0.93 -8.91 2.38
N VAL A 65 1.89 -8.57 1.52
CA VAL A 65 3.22 -9.23 1.44
C VAL A 65 4.05 -9.03 2.72
N PRO A 66 4.34 -7.79 3.18
CA PRO A 66 5.09 -7.59 4.41
C PRO A 66 4.34 -8.07 5.65
N LEU A 67 3.00 -7.98 5.69
CA LEU A 67 2.19 -8.55 6.78
C LEU A 67 2.28 -10.08 6.83
N ALA A 68 2.16 -10.76 5.69
CA ALA A 68 2.30 -12.21 5.61
C ALA A 68 3.71 -12.64 6.01
N ALA A 69 4.75 -11.96 5.49
CA ALA A 69 6.12 -12.25 5.84
C ALA A 69 6.39 -12.04 7.35
N TRP A 70 5.86 -10.97 7.95
CA TRP A 70 5.92 -10.77 9.40
C TRP A 70 5.20 -11.89 10.17
N PHE A 71 3.99 -12.26 9.76
CA PHE A 71 3.23 -13.34 10.40
C PHE A 71 3.97 -14.68 10.36
N PHE A 72 4.50 -15.08 9.21
CA PHE A 72 5.23 -16.34 9.08
C PHE A 72 6.61 -16.32 9.77
N LEU A 73 7.35 -15.21 9.69
CA LEU A 73 8.74 -15.15 10.21
C LEU A 73 8.84 -14.82 11.70
N VAL A 74 7.93 -13.98 12.21
CA VAL A 74 7.92 -13.52 13.61
C VAL A 74 6.96 -14.34 14.46
N ARG A 75 5.74 -14.63 13.95
CA ARG A 75 4.68 -15.32 14.72
C ARG A 75 4.76 -16.84 14.66
N GLY A 76 5.42 -17.42 13.65
CA GLY A 76 5.65 -18.87 13.52
C GLY A 76 6.64 -19.48 14.53
N LYS A 77 7.27 -18.67 15.40
CA LYS A 77 8.00 -19.16 16.57
C LYS A 77 7.04 -19.30 17.76
N THR A 78 6.20 -20.32 17.74
CA THR A 78 5.79 -20.96 19.00
C THR A 78 6.86 -22.02 19.26
N ASP A 79 7.43 -22.00 20.47
CA ASP A 79 8.61 -22.74 20.97
C ASP A 79 9.12 -23.96 20.20
#